data_AF-A0A9P5W665-F1
#
_entry.id   AF-A0A9P5W665-F1
#
_cell.length_a   1.000
_cell.length_b   1.000
_cell.length_c   1.000
_cell.angle_alpha   90.00
_cell.angle_beta   90.00
_cell.angle_gamma   90.00
#
_symmetry.space_group_name_H-M   'P 1'
#
loop_
_entity.id
_entity.type
_entity.pdbx_description
1 polymer ?
#
loop_
_entity_poly.entity_id
_entity_poly.type
_entity_poly.pdbx_seq_one_letter_code
_entity_poly.pdbx_strand_id
1 'polypeptide(L)'
;MLIDTDLSSLGQYLKVEKSNLESKGTASVRSPVTRLRESSFTIDHLSFCEAVRSEFLKRYAYNQWRHNKEGEPIILDEAMIERNEDVKAIRDDMKTWKWTYGQTPEFTYWLEKVFPWGSVLLPLTALAVGMEGQQYESGALDMAIERIKDEAPEVLSPKGAVEAVKDVAQWLKNEL
;
A
#
# COMPACT_ATOMS: atom_id res chain seq x y z
N MET A 1 10.67 12.75 9.19
CA MET A 1 10.55 14.16 9.64
C MET A 1 10.07 15.01 8.48
N LEU A 2 9.01 15.80 8.65
CA LEU A 2 8.47 16.68 7.62
C LEU A 2 9.24 18.01 7.61
N ILE A 3 10.35 18.05 6.86
CA ILE A 3 11.22 19.24 6.80
C ILE A 3 10.63 20.27 5.85
N ASP A 4 10.48 19.88 4.59
CA ASP A 4 10.01 20.71 3.48
C ASP A 4 9.16 19.90 2.49
N THR A 5 8.24 19.09 3.05
CA THR A 5 7.43 18.16 2.26
C THR A 5 6.23 18.88 1.65
N ASP A 6 5.86 18.56 0.41
CA ASP A 6 4.59 19.00 -0.16
C ASP A 6 3.39 18.30 0.51
N LEU A 7 2.76 19.00 1.45
CA LEU A 7 1.60 18.51 2.19
C LEU A 7 0.36 18.36 1.31
N SER A 8 0.29 19.05 0.16
CA SER A 8 -0.87 18.94 -0.75
C SER A 8 -0.90 17.57 -1.42
N SER A 9 0.24 17.13 -1.97
CA SER A 9 0.44 15.79 -2.51
C SER A 9 0.26 14.69 -1.45
N LEU A 10 0.80 14.90 -0.25
CA LEU A 10 0.67 13.95 0.87
C LEU A 10 -0.79 13.64 1.21
N GLY A 11 -1.64 14.67 1.26
CA GLY A 11 -3.06 14.52 1.55
C GLY A 11 -3.79 13.71 0.47
N GLN A 12 -3.40 13.85 -0.80
CA GLN A 12 -4.00 13.10 -1.91
C GLN A 12 -3.64 11.61 -1.84
N TYR A 13 -2.37 11.26 -1.63
CA TYR A 13 -1.94 9.86 -1.60
C TYR A 13 -2.42 9.08 -0.38
N LEU A 14 -2.61 9.75 0.76
CA LEU A 14 -3.09 9.11 2.00
C LEU A 14 -4.61 9.06 2.08
N LYS A 15 -5.33 9.74 1.18
CA LYS A 15 -6.79 9.70 1.13
C LYS A 15 -7.24 8.50 0.33
N VAL A 16 -7.48 7.40 1.02
CA VAL A 16 -8.18 6.24 0.45
C VAL A 16 -9.69 6.49 0.51
N GLU A 17 -10.38 6.34 -0.62
CA GLU A 17 -11.84 6.28 -0.64
C GLU A 17 -12.28 4.96 0.01
N LYS A 18 -12.86 5.06 1.21
CA LYS A 18 -13.14 3.92 2.09
C LYS A 18 -14.33 3.06 1.66
N SER A 19 -14.99 3.36 0.54
CA SER A 19 -16.34 2.85 0.31
C SER A 19 -16.39 1.32 0.26
N ASN A 20 -15.29 0.67 -0.15
CA ASN A 20 -15.34 -0.73 -0.59
C ASN A 20 -14.31 -1.66 0.07
N LEU A 21 -13.42 -1.18 0.95
CA LEU A 21 -12.35 -2.00 1.54
C LEU A 21 -12.51 -2.17 3.05
N GLU A 22 -12.78 -3.38 3.50
CA GLU A 22 -12.74 -3.77 4.90
C GLU A 22 -11.47 -4.59 5.18
N SER A 23 -10.60 -4.11 6.05
CA SER A 23 -9.38 -4.84 6.44
C SER A 23 -9.26 -4.96 7.95
N LYS A 24 -8.71 -6.07 8.43
CA LYS A 24 -8.38 -6.28 9.85
C LYS A 24 -7.09 -5.57 10.28
N GLY A 25 -6.52 -4.74 9.43
CA GLY A 25 -5.29 -4.00 9.72
C GLY A 25 -5.49 -2.88 10.74
N THR A 26 -4.41 -2.50 11.42
CA THR A 26 -4.42 -1.33 12.31
C THR A 26 -4.67 -0.07 11.49
N ALA A 27 -5.82 0.56 11.70
CA ALA A 27 -6.19 1.79 11.00
C ALA A 27 -5.20 2.93 11.34
N SER A 28 -4.81 3.72 10.33
CA SER A 28 -3.98 4.90 10.52
C SER A 28 -4.72 5.99 11.30
N VAL A 29 -4.05 6.60 12.27
CA VAL A 29 -4.59 7.75 13.04
C VAL A 29 -4.35 9.03 12.27
N ARG A 30 -5.43 9.71 11.88
CA ARG A 30 -5.35 11.02 11.23
C ARG A 30 -4.92 12.08 12.24
N SER A 31 -3.82 12.76 11.95
CA SER A 31 -3.30 13.86 12.77
C SER A 31 -3.01 15.06 11.89
N PRO A 32 -3.23 16.30 12.38
CA PRO A 32 -2.78 17.50 11.68
C PRO A 32 -1.24 17.48 11.63
N VAL A 33 -0.69 17.77 10.45
CA VAL A 33 0.74 17.79 10.21
C VAL A 33 1.17 19.17 9.73
N THR A 34 2.40 19.56 10.08
CA THR A 34 3.03 20.81 9.62
C THR A 34 4.47 20.55 9.20
N ARG A 35 5.04 21.46 8.41
CA ARG A 35 6.46 21.40 8.01
C ARG A 35 7.31 22.14 9.04
N LEU A 36 8.54 21.70 9.25
CA LEU A 36 9.49 22.45 10.07
C LEU A 36 9.81 23.83 9.49
N ARG A 37 9.79 23.97 8.16
CA ARG A 37 9.98 25.26 7.50
C ARG A 37 8.95 26.33 7.87
N GLU A 38 7.75 25.95 8.32
CA GLU A 38 6.75 26.92 8.82
C GLU A 38 7.23 27.62 10.11
N SER A 39 8.10 26.97 10.88
CA SER A 39 8.67 27.52 12.12
C SER A 39 10.04 28.16 11.91
N SER A 40 10.81 27.72 10.91
CA SER A 40 12.09 28.32 10.56
C SER A 40 12.42 28.11 9.09
N PHE A 41 12.44 29.22 8.34
CA PHE A 41 12.63 29.22 6.88
C PHE A 41 14.02 28.76 6.44
N THR A 42 15.01 28.78 7.33
CA THR A 42 16.40 28.42 7.01
C THR A 42 16.69 26.93 7.22
N ILE A 43 15.76 26.15 7.79
CA ILE A 43 15.98 24.72 8.00
C ILE A 43 15.95 23.99 6.66
N ASP A 44 16.99 23.20 6.44
CA ASP A 44 17.09 22.24 5.35
C ASP A 44 17.36 20.83 5.89
N HIS A 45 17.45 19.85 4.98
CA HIS A 45 17.70 18.46 5.37
C HIS A 45 19.04 18.28 6.10
N LEU A 46 20.10 18.94 5.62
CA LEU A 46 21.45 18.77 6.13
C LEU A 46 21.59 19.33 7.54
N SER A 47 21.16 20.59 7.74
CA SER A 47 21.17 21.26 9.04
C SER A 47 20.34 20.51 10.09
N PHE A 48 19.20 19.91 9.69
CA PHE A 48 18.41 19.07 10.58
C PHE A 48 19.19 17.80 11.00
N CYS A 49 19.79 17.08 10.04
CA CYS A 49 20.58 15.88 10.32
C CYS A 49 21.79 16.20 11.21
N GLU A 50 22.48 17.31 10.98
CA GLU A 50 23.59 17.77 11.81
C GLU A 50 23.14 18.11 13.23
N ALA A 51 22.01 18.80 13.39
CA ALA A 51 21.46 19.13 14.70
C ALA A 51 21.10 17.86 15.51
N VAL A 52 20.40 16.90 14.89
CA VAL A 52 20.05 15.62 15.53
C VAL A 52 21.30 14.84 15.91
N ARG A 53 22.28 14.74 15.00
CA ARG A 53 23.57 14.10 15.24
C ARG A 53 24.30 14.74 16.42
N SER A 54 24.37 16.06 16.45
CA SER A 54 25.03 16.80 17.53
C SER A 54 24.37 16.54 18.88
N GLU A 55 23.04 16.60 18.96
CA GLU A 55 22.31 16.32 20.21
C GLU A 55 22.47 14.87 20.67
N PHE A 56 22.46 13.91 19.75
CA PHE A 56 22.74 12.51 20.06
C PHE A 56 24.15 12.33 20.65
N LEU A 57 25.16 12.92 20.02
CA LEU A 57 26.54 12.84 20.49
C LEU A 57 26.73 13.55 21.83
N LYS A 58 26.13 14.73 22.04
CA LYS A 58 26.13 15.40 23.35
C LYS A 58 25.56 14.50 24.45
N ARG A 59 24.49 13.76 24.16
CA ARG A 59 23.77 12.95 25.14
C ARG A 59 24.45 11.62 25.47
N TYR A 60 25.08 10.97 24.49
CA TYR A 60 25.58 9.60 24.62
C TYR A 60 27.10 9.48 24.46
N ALA A 61 27.76 10.47 23.86
CA ALA A 61 29.18 10.46 23.55
C ALA A 61 29.84 11.82 23.86
N TYR A 62 29.45 12.45 24.98
CA TYR A 62 29.82 13.83 25.33
C TYR A 62 31.33 14.12 25.21
N ASN A 63 32.18 13.18 25.65
CA ASN A 63 33.63 13.34 25.56
C ASN A 63 34.13 13.36 24.11
N GLN A 64 33.55 12.55 23.21
CA GLN A 64 33.90 12.55 21.79
C GLN A 64 33.42 13.83 21.11
N TRP A 65 32.18 14.24 21.42
CA TRP A 65 31.60 15.49 20.95
C TRP A 65 32.42 16.71 21.37
N ARG A 66 32.77 16.84 22.66
CA ARG A 66 33.55 17.96 23.20
C ARG A 66 34.94 18.06 22.57
N HIS A 67 35.52 16.95 22.16
CA HIS A 67 36.86 16.88 21.57
C HIS A 67 36.84 16.77 20.04
N ASN A 68 35.69 16.93 19.38
CA ASN A 68 35.50 16.75 17.93
C ASN A 68 36.10 15.44 17.39
N LYS A 69 36.04 14.36 18.20
CA LYS A 69 36.54 13.02 17.83
C LYS A 69 35.40 12.19 17.27
N GLU A 70 34.84 12.66 16.16
CA GLU A 70 33.72 12.00 15.50
C GLU A 70 34.24 10.94 14.52
N GLY A 71 33.56 9.80 14.43
CA GLY A 71 33.84 8.78 13.42
C GLY A 71 33.37 9.21 12.03
N GLU A 72 33.94 8.61 11.00
CA GLU A 72 33.50 8.84 9.61
C GLU A 72 32.09 8.30 9.39
N PRO A 73 31.23 9.03 8.65
CA PRO A 73 29.91 8.54 8.30
C PRO A 73 30.03 7.33 7.37
N ILE A 74 29.20 6.31 7.61
CA ILE A 74 29.04 5.22 6.67
C ILE A 74 28.20 5.74 5.51
N ILE A 75 28.81 5.84 4.32
CA ILE A 75 28.12 6.24 3.10
C ILE A 75 27.52 4.99 2.47
N LEU A 76 26.19 4.95 2.40
CA LEU A 76 25.43 3.90 1.73
C LEU A 76 25.25 4.28 0.26
N ASP A 77 26.23 3.94 -0.57
CA ASP A 77 26.16 4.07 -2.02
C ASP A 77 25.93 2.71 -2.70
N GLU A 78 25.64 2.73 -4.01
CA GLU A 78 25.41 1.50 -4.78
C GLU A 78 26.63 0.57 -4.72
N ALA A 79 27.85 1.14 -4.64
CA ALA A 79 29.07 0.36 -4.51
C ALA A 79 29.19 -0.35 -3.16
N MET A 80 28.76 0.25 -2.05
CA MET A 80 28.73 -0.38 -0.72
C MET A 80 27.68 -1.49 -0.67
N ILE A 81 26.50 -1.23 -1.25
CA ILE A 81 25.43 -2.22 -1.36
C ILE A 81 25.90 -3.44 -2.16
N GLU A 82 26.56 -3.23 -3.30
CA GLU A 82 27.05 -4.33 -4.13
C GLU A 82 28.20 -5.11 -3.48
N ARG A 83 28.98 -4.45 -2.60
CA ARG A 83 30.05 -5.10 -1.82
C ARG A 83 29.54 -5.92 -0.64
N ASN A 84 28.32 -5.70 -0.18
CA ASN A 84 27.76 -6.37 0.98
C ASN A 84 26.54 -7.21 0.57
N GLU A 85 26.78 -8.52 0.41
CA GLU A 85 25.77 -9.48 -0.03
C GLU A 85 24.51 -9.49 0.86
N ASP A 86 24.67 -9.31 2.17
CA ASP A 86 23.53 -9.27 3.10
C ASP A 86 22.65 -8.04 2.85
N VAL A 87 23.25 -6.87 2.67
CA VAL A 87 22.52 -5.61 2.39
C VAL A 87 21.82 -5.69 1.04
N LYS A 88 22.47 -6.29 0.04
CA LYS A 88 21.90 -6.50 -1.29
C LYS A 88 20.70 -7.44 -1.24
N ALA A 89 20.82 -8.58 -0.55
CA ALA A 89 19.72 -9.55 -0.41
C ALA A 89 18.48 -8.92 0.23
N ILE A 90 18.65 -8.12 1.30
CA ILE A 90 17.55 -7.41 1.97
C ILE A 90 16.92 -6.38 1.02
N ARG A 91 17.72 -5.59 0.30
CA ARG A 91 17.22 -4.61 -0.66
C ARG A 91 16.37 -5.27 -1.74
N ASP A 92 16.84 -6.39 -2.26
CA ASP A 92 16.15 -7.10 -3.34
C ASP A 92 14.86 -7.74 -2.84
N ASP A 93 14.86 -8.32 -1.63
CA ASP A 93 13.64 -8.83 -1.00
C ASP A 93 12.60 -7.73 -0.76
N MET A 94 13.04 -6.55 -0.28
CA MET A 94 12.16 -5.39 -0.07
C MET A 94 11.49 -4.87 -1.34
N LYS A 95 12.08 -5.11 -2.51
CA LYS A 95 11.50 -4.75 -3.81
C LYS A 95 10.51 -5.79 -4.33
N THR A 96 10.49 -6.99 -3.76
CA THR A 96 9.57 -8.03 -4.23
C THR A 96 8.12 -7.63 -3.96
N TRP A 97 7.23 -8.06 -4.87
CA TRP A 97 5.80 -7.88 -4.69
C TRP A 97 5.31 -8.57 -3.41
N LYS A 98 5.88 -9.74 -3.10
CA LYS A 98 5.60 -10.50 -1.88
C LYS A 98 5.87 -9.68 -0.61
N TRP A 99 6.96 -8.92 -0.58
CA TRP A 99 7.25 -8.02 0.54
C TRP A 99 6.36 -6.78 0.53
N THR A 100 6.24 -6.12 -0.62
CA THR A 100 5.55 -4.83 -0.75
C THR A 100 4.04 -4.94 -0.49
N TYR A 101 3.41 -6.04 -0.93
CA TYR A 101 1.96 -6.22 -0.89
C TYR A 101 1.52 -7.54 -0.25
N GLY A 102 2.38 -8.57 -0.25
CA GLY A 102 2.03 -9.91 0.25
C GLY A 102 1.91 -10.03 1.77
N GLN A 103 2.26 -8.99 2.54
CA GLN A 103 1.99 -8.93 3.99
C GLN A 103 0.70 -8.20 4.35
N THR A 104 -0.15 -7.88 3.37
CA THR A 104 -1.44 -7.25 3.66
C THR A 104 -2.30 -8.22 4.51
N PRO A 105 -2.81 -7.80 5.68
CA PRO A 105 -3.72 -8.61 6.49
C PRO A 105 -4.96 -9.00 5.70
N GLU A 106 -5.70 -10.01 6.17
CA GLU A 106 -6.99 -10.37 5.56
C GLU A 106 -7.86 -9.14 5.33
N PHE A 107 -8.23 -8.95 4.07
CA PHE A 107 -9.08 -7.87 3.61
C PHE A 107 -10.18 -8.42 2.71
N THR A 108 -11.36 -7.82 2.81
CA THR A 108 -12.47 -8.03 1.89
C THR A 108 -12.66 -6.72 1.13
N TYR A 109 -12.54 -6.79 -0.19
CA TYR A 109 -12.87 -5.65 -1.06
C TYR A 109 -14.15 -5.94 -1.83
N TRP A 110 -15.08 -5.00 -1.83
CA TRP A 110 -16.38 -5.14 -2.50
C TRP A 110 -16.38 -4.35 -3.81
N LEU A 111 -16.69 -5.02 -4.91
CA LEU A 111 -16.99 -4.37 -6.18
C LEU A 111 -18.49 -4.05 -6.18
N GLU A 112 -18.84 -2.76 -6.23
CA GLU A 112 -20.22 -2.31 -6.27
C GLU A 112 -20.55 -1.72 -7.63
N LYS A 113 -21.68 -2.14 -8.22
CA LYS A 113 -22.24 -1.49 -9.41
C LYS A 113 -23.76 -1.48 -9.40
N VAL A 114 -24.32 -0.33 -9.74
CA VAL A 114 -25.76 -0.16 -9.91
C VAL A 114 -26.13 -0.36 -11.38
N PHE A 115 -26.94 -1.38 -11.66
CA PHE A 115 -27.55 -1.64 -12.96
C PHE A 115 -29.03 -1.22 -12.95
N PRO A 116 -29.66 -1.01 -14.12
CA PRO A 116 -31.09 -0.67 -14.20
C PRO A 116 -32.02 -1.69 -13.52
N TRP A 117 -31.58 -2.94 -13.40
CA TRP A 117 -32.34 -4.05 -12.79
C TRP A 117 -31.98 -4.30 -11.31
N GLY A 118 -30.96 -3.64 -10.77
CA GLY A 118 -30.54 -3.82 -9.38
C GLY A 118 -29.08 -3.43 -9.13
N SER A 119 -28.71 -3.30 -7.86
CA SER A 119 -27.32 -3.13 -7.44
C SER A 119 -26.67 -4.49 -7.18
N VAL A 120 -25.44 -4.65 -7.65
CA VAL A 120 -24.59 -5.82 -7.40
C VAL A 120 -23.45 -5.41 -6.48
N LEU A 121 -23.24 -6.21 -5.44
CA LEU A 121 -22.16 -6.04 -4.47
C LEU A 121 -21.40 -7.36 -4.39
N LEU A 122 -20.21 -7.40 -4.98
CA LEU A 122 -19.42 -8.63 -5.18
C LEU A 122 -18.11 -8.56 -4.38
N PRO A 123 -17.86 -9.46 -3.41
CA PRO A 123 -16.58 -9.46 -2.72
C PRO A 123 -15.49 -10.09 -3.61
N LEU A 124 -14.33 -9.44 -3.70
CA LEU A 124 -13.15 -9.93 -4.44
C LEU A 124 -12.67 -11.29 -3.92
N THR A 125 -12.93 -11.63 -2.66
CA THR A 125 -12.65 -12.96 -2.12
C THR A 125 -13.50 -14.05 -2.77
N ALA A 126 -14.75 -13.77 -3.14
CA ALA A 126 -15.57 -14.73 -3.89
C ALA A 126 -15.04 -14.93 -5.32
N LEU A 127 -14.52 -13.87 -5.96
CA LEU A 127 -13.82 -13.99 -7.25
C LEU A 127 -12.55 -14.83 -7.12
N ALA A 128 -11.75 -14.60 -6.08
CA ALA A 128 -10.53 -15.35 -5.83
C ALA A 128 -10.80 -16.85 -5.60
N VAL A 129 -11.87 -17.20 -4.87
CA VAL A 129 -12.32 -18.59 -4.69
C VAL A 129 -12.81 -19.18 -6.02
N GLY A 130 -13.58 -18.43 -6.83
CA GLY A 130 -13.99 -18.87 -8.15
C GLY A 130 -12.81 -19.15 -9.10
N MET A 131 -11.71 -18.40 -8.95
CA MET A 131 -10.46 -18.53 -9.69
C MET A 131 -9.47 -19.54 -9.07
N GLU A 132 -9.80 -20.15 -7.93
CA GLU A 132 -8.90 -21.05 -7.20
C GLU A 132 -8.60 -22.30 -8.05
N GLY A 133 -7.30 -22.53 -8.30
CA GLY A 133 -6.80 -23.62 -9.13
C GLY A 133 -6.61 -23.30 -10.63
N GLN A 134 -6.81 -22.06 -11.09
CA GLN A 134 -6.58 -21.66 -12.48
C GLN A 134 -5.37 -20.73 -12.65
N GLN A 135 -4.63 -20.89 -13.75
CA GLN A 135 -3.65 -19.88 -14.17
C GLN A 135 -4.40 -18.63 -14.65
N TYR A 136 -3.84 -17.45 -14.37
CA TYR A 136 -4.39 -16.16 -14.83
C TYR A 136 -4.27 -16.04 -16.37
N GLU A 137 -5.15 -16.72 -17.09
CA GLU A 137 -5.31 -16.65 -18.54
C GLU A 137 -6.64 -15.97 -18.89
N SER A 138 -6.78 -15.48 -20.14
CA SER A 138 -7.89 -14.60 -20.57
C SER A 138 -9.32 -15.18 -20.45
N GLY A 139 -9.47 -16.45 -20.05
CA GLY A 139 -10.76 -17.12 -19.80
C GLY A 139 -11.06 -17.44 -18.32
N ALA A 140 -10.13 -17.21 -17.40
CA ALA A 140 -10.30 -17.57 -15.99
C ALA A 140 -11.46 -16.81 -15.31
N LEU A 141 -11.71 -15.57 -15.75
CA LEU A 141 -12.82 -14.75 -15.26
C LEU A 141 -14.19 -15.31 -15.67
N ASP A 142 -14.32 -15.80 -16.92
CA ASP A 142 -15.56 -16.40 -17.40
C ASP A 142 -15.90 -17.69 -16.64
N MET A 143 -14.89 -18.52 -16.37
CA MET A 143 -15.06 -19.74 -15.57
C MET A 143 -15.38 -19.45 -14.10
N ALA A 144 -14.79 -18.41 -13.52
CA ALA A 144 -15.11 -17.98 -12.15
C ALA A 144 -16.56 -17.48 -12.05
N ILE A 145 -17.05 -16.76 -13.07
CA ILE A 145 -18.44 -16.29 -13.12
C ILE A 145 -19.42 -17.47 -13.26
N GLU A 146 -19.10 -18.48 -14.08
CA GLU A 146 -19.91 -19.70 -14.19
C GLU A 146 -19.96 -20.47 -12.87
N ARG A 147 -18.83 -20.62 -12.18
CA ARG A 147 -18.79 -21.26 -10.85
C ARG A 147 -19.60 -20.50 -9.81
N ILE A 148 -19.47 -19.17 -9.75
CA ILE A 148 -20.26 -18.35 -8.81
C ILE A 148 -21.75 -18.46 -9.12
N LYS A 149 -22.13 -18.58 -10.40
CA LYS A 149 -23.53 -18.81 -10.79
C LYS A 149 -24.06 -20.16 -10.31
N ASP A 150 -23.24 -21.21 -10.35
CA ASP A 150 -23.65 -22.56 -9.94
C ASP A 150 -23.63 -22.75 -8.41
N GLU A 151 -22.67 -22.14 -7.72
CA GLU A 151 -22.45 -22.35 -6.27
C GLU A 151 -23.09 -21.26 -5.39
N ALA A 152 -23.21 -20.02 -5.87
CA ALA A 152 -23.71 -18.88 -5.10
C ALA A 152 -24.47 -17.84 -5.97
N PRO A 153 -25.59 -18.23 -6.62
CA PRO A 153 -26.32 -17.37 -7.56
C PRO A 153 -26.87 -16.09 -6.94
N GLU A 154 -27.15 -16.07 -5.63
CA GLU A 154 -27.59 -14.86 -4.91
C GLU A 154 -26.58 -13.71 -4.98
N VAL A 155 -25.29 -14.01 -5.18
CA VAL A 155 -24.21 -13.01 -5.24
C VAL A 155 -24.23 -12.23 -6.55
N LEU A 156 -24.61 -12.88 -7.66
CA LEU A 156 -24.68 -12.26 -8.99
C LEU A 156 -26.06 -11.67 -9.31
N SER A 157 -27.11 -12.19 -8.66
CA SER A 157 -28.48 -11.75 -8.93
C SER A 157 -29.33 -11.83 -7.66
N PRO A 158 -29.46 -10.74 -6.90
CA PRO A 158 -30.30 -10.71 -5.70
C PRO A 158 -31.80 -10.97 -5.97
N LYS A 159 -32.22 -11.11 -7.25
CA LYS A 159 -33.62 -11.28 -7.67
C LYS A 159 -33.85 -12.23 -8.86
N GLY A 160 -32.88 -13.08 -9.23
CA GLY A 160 -33.08 -14.14 -10.24
C GLY A 160 -33.21 -13.69 -11.69
N ALA A 161 -32.73 -12.49 -12.04
CA ALA A 161 -32.68 -12.02 -13.43
C ALA A 161 -31.56 -12.74 -14.20
N VAL A 162 -31.90 -13.44 -15.29
CA VAL A 162 -30.95 -14.15 -16.17
C VAL A 162 -30.08 -13.17 -16.99
N GLU A 163 -30.59 -11.96 -17.23
CA GLU A 163 -29.85 -10.87 -17.92
C GLU A 163 -28.75 -10.25 -17.04
N ALA A 164 -28.88 -10.36 -15.71
CA ALA A 164 -27.93 -9.79 -14.75
C ALA A 164 -26.52 -10.36 -14.88
N VAL A 165 -26.40 -11.67 -15.14
CA VAL A 165 -25.11 -12.35 -15.17
C VAL A 165 -24.24 -11.87 -16.34
N LYS A 166 -24.84 -11.61 -17.51
CA LYS A 166 -24.12 -11.11 -18.69
C LYS A 166 -23.63 -9.68 -18.46
N ASP A 167 -24.46 -8.83 -17.87
CA ASP A 167 -24.13 -7.45 -17.56
C ASP A 167 -23.01 -7.34 -16.51
N VAL A 168 -23.05 -8.20 -15.48
CA VAL A 168 -22.00 -8.30 -14.45
C VAL A 168 -20.71 -8.84 -15.04
N ALA A 169 -20.77 -9.88 -15.89
CA ALA A 169 -19.59 -10.41 -16.57
C ALA A 169 -18.92 -9.37 -17.47
N GLN A 170 -19.72 -8.63 -18.25
CA GLN A 170 -19.21 -7.57 -19.13
C GLN A 170 -18.63 -6.41 -18.32
N TRP A 171 -19.22 -6.08 -17.17
CA TRP A 171 -18.65 -5.09 -16.27
C TRP A 171 -17.31 -5.55 -15.69
N LEU A 172 -17.22 -6.77 -15.15
CA LEU A 172 -15.97 -7.28 -14.58
C LEU A 172 -14.84 -7.30 -15.62
N LYS A 173 -15.13 -7.63 -16.88
CA LYS A 173 -14.18 -7.57 -18.00
C LYS A 173 -13.73 -6.16 -18.38
N ASN A 174 -14.52 -5.14 -18.06
CA ASN A 174 -14.18 -3.74 -18.35
C ASN A 174 -13.45 -3.07 -17.18
N GLU A 175 -13.61 -3.58 -15.96
CA GLU A 175 -13.06 -3.01 -14.74
C GLU A 175 -11.72 -3.65 -14.31
N LEU A 176 -11.47 -4.90 -14.71
CA LEU A 176 -10.26 -5.69 -14.46
C LEU A 176 -9.43 -5.85 -15.74
#